data_AF-A0A382GJI4-F1
#
_entry.id   AF-A0A382GJI4-F1
#
_cell.length_a   1.000
_cell.length_b   1.000
_cell.length_c   1.000
_cell.angle_alpha   90.00
_cell.angle_beta   90.00
_cell.angle_gamma   90.00
#
_symmetry.space_group_name_H-M   'P 1'
#
loop_
_entity.id
_entity.type
_entity.pdbx_description
1 polymer ?
#
loop_
_entity_poly.entity_id
_entity_poly.type
_entity_poly.pdbx_seq_one_letter_code
_entity_poly.pdbx_strand_id
1 'polypeptide(L)'
;GGGVGDGVEVDVDETNPKNAADDNTAANDDDGDGLTNGEEEVYGTDPDDPDSDDDGLPDGYEVDIVESDPTKSDTDGDDLTDLVEWNITNTNPNNADSDGDLLNDGEENNTYLTDPLDPDTDGDGLHDKYEVDYDGIDPLDPDSDDDGLSDGDELVLHGTDPTDEDSDDDLLTDSEEINTHGTNPTNSDTDSDGLNDYDEINVYGTNPTDGDSDDDGLNDGVEVLNHGTNPLDSDSDDDELNDGLEITIGTNPLDTDTDGDELSDLWEYLRSQEGLNYSPTTNDTDSDGTLDGYEDADNDGLPNLDEMNGVNDGYVTDPLDKDTDDDTLWDGDEVDPWAITKDEVNNAYNYPSDPTMSDSDGDLLSDLEEITPSNDTYDSITNPKKSDHDNDGLDDYYEIYYYWNITGDNNNPQIHYDVQGWNTSDPTDDNTDGDAWEDGEEGEANPVYGYFEEEDPPWGSPPARSGTPQLPPDSVNKTEEFVWSGYITDDDI
;
A
#
# COMPACT_ATOMS: atom_id res chain seq x y z
N GLY A 1 -94.24 10.71 56.41
CA GLY A 1 -95.00 9.76 55.58
C GLY A 1 -95.03 10.25 54.13
N GLY A 2 -93.89 10.75 53.67
CA GLY A 2 -93.68 11.33 52.34
C GLY A 2 -92.24 11.15 51.88
N GLY A 3 -91.55 10.08 52.29
CA GLY A 3 -90.20 9.76 51.79
C GLY A 3 -89.05 10.59 52.36
N VAL A 4 -89.21 11.89 52.60
CA VAL A 4 -88.12 12.77 53.07
C VAL A 4 -88.10 12.90 54.60
N GLY A 5 -86.91 13.00 55.20
CA GLY A 5 -86.72 13.24 56.64
C GLY A 5 -87.06 14.69 57.04
N ASP A 6 -87.85 14.84 58.11
CA ASP A 6 -88.53 16.06 58.63
C ASP A 6 -87.64 17.32 58.85
N GLY A 7 -86.33 17.25 58.59
CA GLY A 7 -85.36 18.32 58.80
C GLY A 7 -84.82 19.00 57.53
N VAL A 8 -85.09 18.46 56.33
CA VAL A 8 -84.54 18.98 55.05
C VAL A 8 -85.50 19.97 54.36
N GLU A 9 -86.82 19.82 54.59
CA GLU A 9 -87.92 20.53 53.92
C GLU A 9 -88.01 22.06 54.18
N VAL A 10 -87.16 22.64 55.06
CA VAL A 10 -87.27 24.07 55.44
C VAL A 10 -86.10 24.93 54.96
N ASP A 11 -84.89 24.37 54.87
CA ASP A 11 -83.67 25.16 54.67
C ASP A 11 -83.15 25.16 53.21
N VAL A 12 -83.64 24.26 52.34
CA VAL A 12 -83.14 24.11 50.95
C VAL A 12 -84.17 24.47 49.86
N ASP A 13 -85.46 24.18 50.03
CA ASP A 13 -86.47 24.34 48.96
C ASP A 13 -87.72 25.20 49.32
N GLU A 14 -87.83 25.67 50.58
CA GLU A 14 -88.99 26.40 51.13
C GLU A 14 -90.35 25.64 51.05
N THR A 15 -90.36 24.31 51.09
CA THR A 15 -91.59 23.48 51.05
C THR A 15 -92.16 23.19 52.45
N ASN A 16 -93.32 22.53 52.56
CA ASN A 16 -94.07 22.44 53.82
C ASN A 16 -94.06 21.02 54.41
N PRO A 17 -93.46 20.81 55.61
CA PRO A 17 -93.31 19.51 56.27
C PRO A 17 -94.59 18.71 56.61
N LYS A 18 -95.75 19.23 56.23
CA LYS A 18 -97.07 18.62 56.47
C LYS A 18 -97.88 18.45 55.20
N ASN A 19 -97.32 18.79 54.05
CA ASN A 19 -97.99 18.75 52.76
C ASN A 19 -97.18 17.92 51.76
N ALA A 20 -97.37 16.60 51.78
CA ALA A 20 -96.70 15.64 50.88
C ALA A 20 -96.91 15.86 49.36
N ALA A 21 -97.57 16.95 48.95
CA ALA A 21 -97.75 17.36 47.56
C ALA A 21 -96.82 18.51 47.17
N ASP A 22 -96.02 19.06 48.11
CA ASP A 22 -94.97 20.05 47.83
C ASP A 22 -93.54 19.57 48.15
N ASP A 23 -93.35 18.37 48.69
CA ASP A 23 -92.04 17.72 48.87
C ASP A 23 -91.24 17.75 47.55
N ASN A 24 -90.06 18.38 47.55
CA ASN A 24 -89.16 18.36 46.41
C ASN A 24 -88.41 17.02 46.38
N THR A 25 -89.09 15.99 45.86
CA THR A 25 -88.53 14.65 45.67
C THR A 25 -87.24 14.63 44.84
N ALA A 26 -86.91 15.72 44.15
CA ALA A 26 -85.68 15.88 43.38
C ALA A 26 -84.42 16.17 44.22
N ALA A 27 -84.51 16.32 45.55
CA ALA A 27 -83.35 16.59 46.42
C ALA A 27 -83.08 15.48 47.47
N ASN A 28 -83.84 14.39 47.43
CA ASN A 28 -83.48 13.18 48.15
C ASN A 28 -82.30 12.50 47.46
N ASP A 29 -81.57 11.69 48.21
CA ASP A 29 -80.48 10.82 47.76
C ASP A 29 -80.75 9.51 48.55
N ASP A 30 -81.49 8.60 47.92
CA ASP A 30 -82.15 7.48 48.61
C ASP A 30 -81.20 6.29 48.83
N ASP A 31 -80.15 6.13 48.01
CA ASP A 31 -79.12 5.09 48.13
C ASP A 31 -77.77 5.59 48.70
N GLY A 32 -77.55 6.91 48.73
CA GLY A 32 -76.42 7.55 49.40
C GLY A 32 -75.13 7.58 48.59
N ASP A 33 -75.21 7.51 47.26
CA ASP A 33 -74.08 7.47 46.33
C ASP A 33 -73.46 8.86 46.06
N GLY A 34 -74.23 9.93 46.29
CA GLY A 34 -73.84 11.32 46.08
C GLY A 34 -74.70 12.08 45.07
N LEU A 35 -75.54 11.41 44.27
CA LEU A 35 -76.53 12.03 43.41
C LEU A 35 -77.86 12.16 44.12
N THR A 36 -78.62 13.22 43.81
CA THR A 36 -80.02 13.28 44.22
C THR A 36 -80.91 12.49 43.27
N ASN A 37 -82.03 11.95 43.75
CA ASN A 37 -83.10 11.33 42.94
C ASN A 37 -83.53 12.17 41.73
N GLY A 38 -83.35 13.50 41.79
CA GLY A 38 -83.60 14.39 40.65
C GLY A 38 -82.45 14.45 39.64
N GLU A 39 -81.19 14.34 40.09
CA GLU A 39 -80.00 14.18 39.24
C GLU A 39 -79.96 12.79 38.60
N GLU A 40 -80.35 11.75 39.34
CA GLU A 40 -80.46 10.39 38.82
C GLU A 40 -81.51 10.27 37.70
N GLU A 41 -82.65 10.96 37.81
CA GLU A 41 -83.62 11.06 36.70
C GLU A 41 -83.00 11.74 35.45
N VAL A 42 -82.02 12.63 35.63
CA VAL A 42 -81.33 13.33 34.54
C VAL A 42 -80.26 12.46 33.89
N TYR A 43 -79.47 11.74 34.68
CA TYR A 43 -78.41 10.85 34.21
C TYR A 43 -78.92 9.47 33.76
N GLY A 44 -80.13 9.08 34.20
CA GLY A 44 -80.77 7.84 33.81
C GLY A 44 -80.48 6.64 34.71
N THR A 45 -79.94 6.91 35.90
CA THR A 45 -79.59 5.94 36.95
C THR A 45 -80.78 5.58 37.84
N ASP A 46 -80.69 4.52 38.65
CA ASP A 46 -81.77 4.02 39.52
C ASP A 46 -81.66 4.61 40.95
N PRO A 47 -82.62 5.46 41.40
CA PRO A 47 -82.58 6.12 42.72
C PRO A 47 -82.55 5.24 43.97
N ASP A 48 -82.64 3.93 43.82
CA ASP A 48 -82.57 2.97 44.91
C ASP A 48 -81.33 2.04 44.79
N ASP A 49 -80.43 2.26 43.81
CA ASP A 49 -79.26 1.43 43.49
C ASP A 49 -78.00 2.28 43.23
N PRO A 50 -77.02 2.30 44.15
CA PRO A 50 -75.93 3.28 44.13
C PRO A 50 -74.84 3.03 43.06
N ASP A 51 -75.04 2.05 42.17
CA ASP A 51 -74.12 1.56 41.13
C ASP A 51 -75.02 0.89 40.05
N SER A 52 -75.55 1.72 39.16
CA SER A 52 -76.66 1.38 38.26
C SER A 52 -76.29 0.40 37.15
N ASP A 53 -75.00 0.27 36.83
CA ASP A 53 -74.48 -0.63 35.80
C ASP A 53 -73.63 -1.80 36.34
N ASP A 54 -73.51 -1.90 37.66
CA ASP A 54 -72.85 -2.98 38.40
C ASP A 54 -71.33 -3.11 38.08
N ASP A 55 -70.66 -2.03 37.71
CA ASP A 55 -69.22 -2.04 37.37
C ASP A 55 -68.30 -1.88 38.61
N GLY A 56 -68.86 -1.42 39.73
CA GLY A 56 -68.20 -1.22 41.00
C GLY A 56 -67.77 0.21 41.31
N LEU A 57 -68.05 1.18 40.43
CA LEU A 57 -68.03 2.61 40.70
C LEU A 57 -69.44 3.10 41.04
N PRO A 58 -69.63 3.89 42.12
CA PRO A 58 -70.94 4.47 42.39
C PRO A 58 -71.32 5.58 41.41
N ASP A 59 -72.60 5.67 41.02
CA ASP A 59 -73.05 6.61 39.97
C ASP A 59 -72.64 8.07 40.26
N GLY A 60 -72.78 8.51 41.50
CA GLY A 60 -72.34 9.85 41.93
C GLY A 60 -70.84 10.05 41.90
N TYR A 61 -70.03 9.00 42.10
CA TYR A 61 -68.59 9.09 41.96
C TYR A 61 -68.18 9.19 40.49
N GLU A 62 -68.85 8.44 39.62
CA GLU A 62 -68.65 8.51 38.17
C GLU A 62 -68.96 9.89 37.64
N VAL A 63 -70.11 10.47 37.98
CA VAL A 63 -70.51 11.79 37.50
C VAL A 63 -69.61 12.91 38.04
N ASP A 64 -69.28 12.91 39.32
CA ASP A 64 -68.61 14.05 39.96
C ASP A 64 -67.07 13.98 39.90
N ILE A 65 -66.48 12.80 39.74
CA ILE A 65 -65.03 12.57 39.90
C ILE A 65 -64.40 11.94 38.66
N VAL A 66 -64.93 10.80 38.19
CA VAL A 66 -64.38 10.07 37.04
C VAL A 66 -64.78 10.73 35.73
N GLU A 67 -65.93 11.41 35.73
CA GLU A 67 -66.63 11.97 34.59
C GLU A 67 -67.01 10.91 33.52
N SER A 68 -67.29 9.66 33.93
CA SER A 68 -67.78 8.55 33.08
C SER A 68 -69.32 8.48 32.99
N ASP A 69 -69.87 7.57 32.17
CA ASP A 69 -71.31 7.36 31.99
C ASP A 69 -71.83 6.31 32.99
N PRO A 70 -72.55 6.70 34.07
CA PRO A 70 -72.95 5.80 35.17
C PRO A 70 -74.04 4.79 34.80
N THR A 71 -74.31 4.60 33.52
CA THR A 71 -75.27 3.62 33.00
C THR A 71 -74.61 2.59 32.10
N LYS A 72 -73.28 2.66 31.96
CA LYS A 72 -72.47 1.74 31.18
C LYS A 72 -71.20 1.37 31.94
N SER A 73 -71.09 0.08 32.26
CA SER A 73 -69.91 -0.49 32.92
C SER A 73 -68.58 -0.39 32.16
N ASP A 74 -68.61 0.18 30.97
CA ASP A 74 -67.52 0.37 30.00
C ASP A 74 -68.00 1.54 29.11
N THR A 75 -67.57 2.73 29.49
CA THR A 75 -68.13 3.99 28.98
C THR A 75 -67.80 4.23 27.52
N ASP A 76 -66.57 3.92 27.09
CA ASP A 76 -66.07 4.13 25.73
C ASP A 76 -66.07 2.89 24.84
N GLY A 77 -66.25 1.70 25.42
CA GLY A 77 -66.50 0.44 24.73
C GLY A 77 -65.25 -0.30 24.26
N ASP A 78 -64.15 -0.20 25.00
CA ASP A 78 -62.85 -0.80 24.66
C ASP A 78 -62.61 -2.19 25.29
N ASP A 79 -63.60 -2.75 25.98
CA ASP A 79 -63.55 -4.00 26.76
C ASP A 79 -62.77 -3.91 28.10
N LEU A 80 -62.44 -2.72 28.59
CA LEU A 80 -62.13 -2.44 30.00
C LEU A 80 -63.33 -1.80 30.69
N THR A 81 -63.49 -2.10 31.98
CA THR A 81 -64.54 -1.45 32.78
C THR A 81 -64.00 -0.16 33.39
N ASP A 82 -64.83 0.86 33.54
CA ASP A 82 -64.44 2.16 34.09
C ASP A 82 -63.72 2.03 35.45
N LEU A 83 -64.14 1.07 36.30
CA LEU A 83 -63.43 0.74 37.54
C LEU A 83 -61.97 0.32 37.35
N VAL A 84 -61.70 -0.52 36.34
CA VAL A 84 -60.36 -1.06 36.01
C VAL A 84 -59.50 0.04 35.45
N GLU A 85 -60.04 0.82 34.52
CA GLU A 85 -59.36 1.96 33.93
C GLU A 85 -58.95 2.97 34.99
N TRP A 86 -59.90 3.37 35.84
CA TRP A 86 -59.67 4.39 36.86
C TRP A 86 -58.70 3.95 37.98
N ASN A 87 -58.75 2.68 38.41
CA ASN A 87 -58.02 2.24 39.60
C ASN A 87 -56.83 1.31 39.34
N ILE A 88 -56.72 0.70 38.15
CA ILE A 88 -55.71 -0.32 37.85
C ILE A 88 -54.75 0.18 36.78
N THR A 89 -55.24 0.44 35.56
CA THR A 89 -54.40 0.87 34.42
C THR A 89 -54.10 2.37 34.49
N ASN A 90 -54.98 3.17 35.10
CA ASN A 90 -54.97 4.64 35.09
C ASN A 90 -55.20 5.23 33.69
N THR A 91 -55.90 4.49 32.84
CA THR A 91 -56.39 4.95 31.54
C THR A 91 -57.64 5.82 31.71
N ASN A 92 -58.12 6.43 30.64
CA ASN A 92 -59.24 7.35 30.67
C ASN A 92 -60.54 6.66 30.23
N PRO A 93 -61.53 6.46 31.14
CA PRO A 93 -62.78 5.75 30.82
C PRO A 93 -63.66 6.34 29.72
N ASN A 94 -63.31 7.52 29.22
CA ASN A 94 -64.01 8.19 28.12
C ASN A 94 -63.21 8.18 26.81
N ASN A 95 -62.10 7.46 26.75
CA ASN A 95 -61.18 7.43 25.63
C ASN A 95 -60.48 6.08 25.50
N ALA A 96 -61.04 5.23 24.64
CA ALA A 96 -60.61 3.88 24.36
C ALA A 96 -59.14 3.68 23.92
N ASP A 97 -58.38 4.75 23.68
CA ASP A 97 -57.01 4.72 23.18
C ASP A 97 -56.27 5.88 23.87
N SER A 98 -55.77 5.60 25.07
CA SER A 98 -55.30 6.58 26.05
C SER A 98 -53.98 7.24 25.65
N ASP A 99 -53.11 6.55 24.94
CA ASP A 99 -51.82 7.07 24.47
C ASP A 99 -51.83 7.53 23.00
N GLY A 100 -52.82 7.12 22.21
CA GLY A 100 -53.06 7.56 20.84
C GLY A 100 -52.28 6.79 19.79
N ASP A 101 -51.84 5.56 20.06
CA ASP A 101 -51.08 4.72 19.12
C ASP A 101 -51.98 3.93 18.14
N LEU A 102 -53.31 3.97 18.35
CA LEU A 102 -54.39 3.29 17.63
C LEU A 102 -54.67 1.84 18.05
N LEU A 103 -53.99 1.33 19.06
CA LEU A 103 -54.37 0.16 19.85
C LEU A 103 -55.26 0.65 21.00
N ASN A 104 -56.28 -0.13 21.37
CA ASN A 104 -57.18 0.29 22.44
C ASN A 104 -56.73 -0.26 23.78
N ASP A 105 -57.02 0.44 24.88
CA ASP A 105 -56.46 0.14 26.20
C ASP A 105 -56.81 -1.29 26.64
N GLY A 106 -58.01 -1.77 26.27
CA GLY A 106 -58.43 -3.15 26.46
C GLY A 106 -57.69 -4.20 25.63
N GLU A 107 -57.33 -3.92 24.37
CA GLU A 107 -56.51 -4.79 23.53
C GLU A 107 -55.09 -4.91 24.10
N GLU A 108 -54.51 -3.79 24.51
CA GLU A 108 -53.20 -3.72 25.15
C GLU A 108 -53.19 -4.52 26.44
N ASN A 109 -54.06 -4.22 27.40
CA ASN A 109 -54.06 -4.89 28.70
C ASN A 109 -54.47 -6.37 28.62
N ASN A 110 -55.38 -6.76 27.73
CA ASN A 110 -55.94 -8.12 27.71
C ASN A 110 -55.28 -9.07 26.70
N THR A 111 -54.68 -8.55 25.63
CA THR A 111 -54.19 -9.36 24.50
C THR A 111 -52.68 -9.25 24.31
N TYR A 112 -52.17 -8.03 24.12
CA TYR A 112 -50.77 -7.79 23.75
C TYR A 112 -49.85 -7.60 24.96
N LEU A 113 -50.42 -7.24 26.11
CA LEU A 113 -49.74 -6.99 27.38
C LEU A 113 -48.76 -5.81 27.33
N THR A 114 -49.02 -4.85 26.43
CA THR A 114 -48.35 -3.56 26.31
C THR A 114 -48.86 -2.57 27.39
N ASP A 115 -48.20 -1.41 27.54
CA ASP A 115 -48.60 -0.35 28.48
C ASP A 115 -49.57 0.65 27.80
N PRO A 116 -50.87 0.68 28.17
CA PRO A 116 -51.86 1.57 27.53
C PRO A 116 -51.66 3.08 27.68
N LEU A 117 -50.56 3.48 28.30
CA LEU A 117 -50.16 4.86 28.53
C LEU A 117 -48.83 5.19 27.85
N ASP A 118 -48.22 4.24 27.14
CA ASP A 118 -46.95 4.39 26.45
C ASP A 118 -47.06 3.80 25.04
N PRO A 119 -47.09 4.63 23.98
CA PRO A 119 -47.42 4.19 22.63
C PRO A 119 -46.30 3.39 21.96
N ASP A 120 -45.28 2.96 22.71
CA ASP A 120 -44.01 2.30 22.34
C ASP A 120 -43.48 1.64 23.63
N THR A 121 -43.97 0.43 23.92
CA THR A 121 -43.83 -0.20 25.24
C THR A 121 -42.40 -0.64 25.55
N ASP A 122 -41.66 -1.13 24.55
CA ASP A 122 -40.29 -1.58 24.72
C ASP A 122 -39.23 -0.50 24.43
N GLY A 123 -39.65 0.61 23.80
CA GLY A 123 -38.85 1.81 23.59
C GLY A 123 -37.88 1.70 22.42
N ASP A 124 -38.18 0.88 21.43
CA ASP A 124 -37.37 0.64 20.23
C ASP A 124 -37.58 1.72 19.14
N GLY A 125 -38.65 2.52 19.27
CA GLY A 125 -39.02 3.61 18.36
C GLY A 125 -40.12 3.26 17.35
N LEU A 126 -40.65 2.05 17.37
CA LEU A 126 -41.91 1.66 16.73
C LEU A 126 -43.07 1.86 17.71
N HIS A 127 -44.29 1.87 17.17
CA HIS A 127 -45.48 1.97 18.00
C HIS A 127 -46.07 0.59 18.16
N ASP A 128 -46.59 0.23 19.34
CA ASP A 128 -47.10 -1.10 19.63
C ASP A 128 -48.11 -1.58 18.56
N LYS A 129 -49.01 -0.69 18.13
CA LYS A 129 -49.94 -0.95 17.04
C LYS A 129 -49.26 -1.40 15.74
N TYR A 130 -48.13 -0.78 15.39
CA TYR A 130 -47.37 -1.09 14.18
C TYR A 130 -46.84 -2.52 14.25
N GLU A 131 -46.24 -2.89 15.37
CA GLU A 131 -45.63 -4.19 15.58
C GLU A 131 -46.68 -5.30 15.59
N VAL A 132 -47.81 -5.07 16.27
CA VAL A 132 -48.96 -5.96 16.22
C VAL A 132 -49.48 -6.23 14.79
N ASP A 133 -49.35 -5.26 13.87
CA ASP A 133 -49.76 -5.42 12.47
C ASP A 133 -48.72 -6.15 11.60
N TYR A 134 -47.47 -6.26 12.06
CA TYR A 134 -46.36 -6.86 11.31
C TYR A 134 -46.00 -8.24 11.90
N ASP A 135 -45.97 -9.27 11.07
CA ASP A 135 -45.72 -10.65 11.54
C ASP A 135 -44.22 -10.83 11.80
N GLY A 136 -43.83 -10.99 13.07
CA GLY A 136 -42.47 -11.33 13.45
C GLY A 136 -41.79 -10.38 14.44
N ILE A 137 -42.33 -9.17 14.62
CA ILE A 137 -41.85 -8.19 15.62
C ILE A 137 -42.80 -8.17 16.82
N ASP A 138 -42.25 -8.20 18.04
CA ASP A 138 -43.00 -8.29 19.31
C ASP A 138 -42.92 -6.94 20.05
N PRO A 139 -44.04 -6.24 20.33
CA PRO A 139 -44.04 -4.92 21.01
C PRO A 139 -43.53 -4.92 22.47
N LEU A 140 -42.95 -6.03 22.91
CA LEU A 140 -42.34 -6.21 24.22
C LEU A 140 -40.86 -6.59 24.10
N ASP A 141 -40.32 -6.66 22.90
CA ASP A 141 -38.96 -7.10 22.58
C ASP A 141 -38.33 -6.16 21.55
N PRO A 142 -37.45 -5.24 21.97
CA PRO A 142 -36.99 -4.14 21.12
C PRO A 142 -35.97 -4.55 20.04
N ASP A 143 -35.68 -5.84 19.89
CA ASP A 143 -34.63 -6.45 19.05
C ASP A 143 -35.06 -7.90 18.75
N SER A 144 -35.86 -8.07 17.70
CA SER A 144 -36.63 -9.30 17.44
C SER A 144 -35.80 -10.48 16.92
N ASP A 145 -34.64 -10.23 16.33
CA ASP A 145 -33.71 -11.25 15.85
C ASP A 145 -32.44 -11.42 16.70
N ASP A 146 -32.29 -10.61 17.77
CA ASP A 146 -31.18 -10.60 18.73
C ASP A 146 -29.81 -10.27 18.07
N ASP A 147 -29.76 -9.54 16.96
CA ASP A 147 -28.52 -9.15 16.27
C ASP A 147 -27.82 -7.94 16.94
N GLY A 148 -28.55 -7.19 17.77
CA GLY A 148 -28.08 -6.03 18.52
C GLY A 148 -28.38 -4.67 17.90
N LEU A 149 -29.15 -4.62 16.81
CA LEU A 149 -29.91 -3.44 16.36
C LEU A 149 -31.34 -3.54 16.90
N SER A 150 -32.03 -2.40 17.02
CA SER A 150 -33.44 -2.43 17.42
C SER A 150 -34.34 -2.41 16.21
N ASP A 151 -35.51 -3.05 16.27
CA ASP A 151 -36.42 -3.17 15.12
C ASP A 151 -36.75 -1.80 14.50
N GLY A 152 -36.94 -0.79 15.35
CA GLY A 152 -37.11 0.60 14.95
C GLY A 152 -35.89 1.20 14.24
N ASP A 153 -34.66 0.96 14.69
CA ASP A 153 -33.44 1.47 14.05
C ASP A 153 -33.21 0.78 12.70
N GLU A 154 -33.43 -0.53 12.65
CA GLU A 154 -33.35 -1.33 11.43
C GLU A 154 -34.30 -0.83 10.35
N LEU A 155 -35.59 -0.70 10.67
CA LEU A 155 -36.59 -0.27 9.70
C LEU A 155 -36.41 1.20 9.28
N VAL A 156 -36.09 2.10 10.22
CA VAL A 156 -36.12 3.56 10.00
C VAL A 156 -34.78 4.11 9.52
N LEU A 157 -33.66 3.58 10.02
CA LEU A 157 -32.31 4.11 9.73
C LEU A 157 -31.57 3.28 8.69
N HIS A 158 -31.67 1.95 8.76
CA HIS A 158 -30.81 1.04 7.99
C HIS A 158 -31.51 0.41 6.79
N GLY A 159 -32.83 0.23 6.87
CA GLY A 159 -33.63 -0.40 5.83
C GLY A 159 -33.47 -1.93 5.76
N THR A 160 -33.01 -2.54 6.86
CA THR A 160 -32.87 -4.00 7.06
C THR A 160 -34.20 -4.63 7.48
N ASP A 161 -34.26 -5.97 7.54
CA ASP A 161 -35.43 -6.73 8.01
C ASP A 161 -35.27 -7.09 9.49
N PRO A 162 -36.07 -6.52 10.42
CA PRO A 162 -35.94 -6.77 11.87
C PRO A 162 -36.15 -8.21 12.36
N THR A 163 -36.35 -9.14 11.44
CA THR A 163 -36.61 -10.54 11.75
C THR A 163 -35.55 -11.46 11.14
N ASP A 164 -34.49 -10.89 10.58
CA ASP A 164 -33.43 -11.57 9.85
C ASP A 164 -32.06 -10.96 10.17
N GLU A 165 -31.26 -11.69 10.96
CA GLU A 165 -29.97 -11.20 11.48
C GLU A 165 -28.95 -10.79 10.40
N ASP A 166 -29.17 -11.21 9.14
CA ASP A 166 -28.31 -11.01 7.96
C ASP A 166 -29.22 -10.73 6.74
N SER A 167 -29.53 -9.46 6.53
CA SER A 167 -30.56 -9.01 5.57
C SER A 167 -30.20 -9.25 4.10
N ASP A 168 -28.93 -9.45 3.77
CA ASP A 168 -28.47 -9.66 2.39
C ASP A 168 -27.82 -11.04 2.12
N ASP A 169 -27.87 -11.94 3.12
CA ASP A 169 -27.41 -13.33 3.08
C ASP A 169 -25.90 -13.48 2.78
N ASP A 170 -25.06 -12.54 3.19
CA ASP A 170 -23.61 -12.59 2.93
C ASP A 170 -22.78 -13.29 4.02
N LEU A 171 -23.40 -13.61 5.17
CA LEU A 171 -22.84 -14.20 6.40
C LEU A 171 -22.27 -13.21 7.43
N LEU A 172 -22.45 -11.91 7.27
CA LEU A 172 -22.28 -10.89 8.30
C LEU A 172 -23.65 -10.48 8.84
N THR A 173 -23.75 -10.24 10.15
CA THR A 173 -25.01 -9.70 10.68
C THR A 173 -25.12 -8.21 10.39
N ASP A 174 -26.32 -7.68 10.25
CA ASP A 174 -26.57 -6.27 9.95
C ASP A 174 -25.87 -5.35 10.95
N SER A 175 -25.94 -5.70 12.24
CA SER A 175 -25.22 -5.04 13.33
C SER A 175 -23.70 -5.05 13.16
N GLU A 176 -23.10 -6.16 12.71
CA GLU A 176 -21.65 -6.28 12.46
C GLU A 176 -21.22 -5.37 11.31
N GLU A 177 -21.99 -5.36 10.23
CA GLU A 177 -21.74 -4.52 9.07
C GLU A 177 -21.77 -3.04 9.43
N ILE A 178 -22.81 -2.59 10.12
CA ILE A 178 -22.97 -1.18 10.49
C ILE A 178 -21.92 -0.75 11.53
N ASN A 179 -21.74 -1.53 12.60
CA ASN A 179 -20.98 -1.10 13.77
C ASN A 179 -19.48 -1.42 13.67
N THR A 180 -19.08 -2.41 12.87
CA THR A 180 -17.71 -2.91 12.81
C THR A 180 -17.06 -2.66 11.45
N HIS A 181 -17.74 -3.01 10.37
CA HIS A 181 -17.12 -3.06 9.04
C HIS A 181 -17.39 -1.81 8.19
N GLY A 182 -18.49 -1.10 8.45
CA GLY A 182 -18.91 0.06 7.67
C GLY A 182 -19.44 -0.32 6.28
N THR A 183 -19.85 -1.57 6.09
CA THR A 183 -20.47 -2.10 4.87
C THR A 183 -21.96 -1.79 4.84
N ASN A 184 -22.63 -2.13 3.74
CA ASN A 184 -24.06 -1.87 3.56
C ASN A 184 -24.86 -3.16 3.75
N PRO A 185 -25.66 -3.28 4.83
CA PRO A 185 -26.36 -4.52 5.23
C PRO A 185 -27.54 -4.93 4.36
N THR A 186 -27.64 -4.37 3.17
CA THR A 186 -28.67 -4.71 2.18
C THR A 186 -28.05 -5.02 0.83
N ASN A 187 -26.74 -5.16 0.79
CA ASN A 187 -25.93 -5.37 -0.39
C ASN A 187 -24.66 -6.14 -0.05
N SER A 188 -24.72 -7.45 -0.27
CA SER A 188 -23.66 -8.42 0.02
C SER A 188 -22.27 -8.13 -0.56
N ASP A 189 -22.13 -7.15 -1.46
CA ASP A 189 -20.90 -6.76 -2.15
C ASP A 189 -20.91 -5.22 -2.23
N THR A 190 -20.43 -4.59 -1.16
CA THR A 190 -20.65 -3.16 -0.86
C THR A 190 -20.01 -2.25 -1.91
N ASP A 191 -18.84 -2.59 -2.42
CA ASP A 191 -18.13 -1.81 -3.45
C ASP A 191 -18.33 -2.32 -4.89
N SER A 192 -19.01 -3.45 -5.05
CA SER A 192 -19.39 -4.05 -6.33
C SER A 192 -18.22 -4.54 -7.18
N ASP A 193 -17.18 -5.05 -6.54
CA ASP A 193 -15.97 -5.54 -7.18
C ASP A 193 -16.05 -7.03 -7.60
N GLY A 194 -17.02 -7.75 -7.06
CA GLY A 194 -17.31 -9.17 -7.33
C GLY A 194 -16.96 -10.15 -6.22
N LEU A 195 -16.39 -9.69 -5.09
CA LEU A 195 -16.31 -10.43 -3.82
C LEU A 195 -17.47 -9.98 -2.91
N ASN A 196 -17.87 -10.85 -1.99
CA ASN A 196 -18.84 -10.45 -0.97
C ASN A 196 -18.11 -9.97 0.30
N ASP A 197 -18.75 -9.09 1.06
CA ASP A 197 -18.10 -8.40 2.17
C ASP A 197 -17.55 -9.40 3.20
N TYR A 198 -18.29 -10.48 3.47
CA TYR A 198 -17.82 -11.59 4.29
C TYR A 198 -16.50 -12.22 3.80
N ASP A 199 -16.38 -12.58 2.51
CA ASP A 199 -15.18 -13.22 1.97
C ASP A 199 -14.00 -12.25 1.98
N GLU A 200 -14.23 -10.96 1.69
CA GLU A 200 -13.21 -9.94 1.79
C GLU A 200 -12.63 -9.83 3.21
N ILE A 201 -13.49 -9.80 4.22
CA ILE A 201 -13.05 -9.68 5.62
C ILE A 201 -12.40 -10.99 6.11
N ASN A 202 -13.01 -12.15 5.84
CA ASN A 202 -12.67 -13.41 6.51
C ASN A 202 -11.81 -14.36 5.69
N VAL A 203 -11.75 -14.19 4.36
CA VAL A 203 -11.01 -15.08 3.44
C VAL A 203 -9.80 -14.38 2.85
N TYR A 204 -9.98 -13.19 2.26
CA TYR A 204 -8.92 -12.50 1.50
C TYR A 204 -8.18 -11.44 2.33
N GLY A 205 -8.86 -10.81 3.29
CA GLY A 205 -8.32 -9.72 4.10
C GLY A 205 -8.29 -8.37 3.40
N THR A 206 -9.08 -8.20 2.32
CA THR A 206 -9.27 -6.97 1.56
C THR A 206 -10.23 -6.01 2.27
N ASN A 207 -10.39 -4.81 1.72
CA ASN A 207 -11.28 -3.80 2.27
C ASN A 207 -12.64 -3.81 1.54
N PRO A 208 -13.74 -4.24 2.19
CA PRO A 208 -15.06 -4.42 1.55
C PRO A 208 -15.78 -3.12 1.15
N THR A 209 -15.07 -1.99 1.19
CA THR A 209 -15.59 -0.68 0.78
C THR A 209 -14.71 -0.02 -0.28
N ASP A 210 -13.73 -0.75 -0.79
CA ASP A 210 -12.68 -0.28 -1.68
C ASP A 210 -12.21 -1.42 -2.58
N GLY A 211 -12.88 -1.57 -3.72
CA GLY A 211 -12.71 -2.73 -4.58
C GLY A 211 -11.44 -2.75 -5.43
N ASP A 212 -10.34 -2.16 -4.95
CA ASP A 212 -8.95 -2.17 -5.46
C ASP A 212 -8.05 -1.87 -4.25
N SER A 213 -7.87 -2.87 -3.39
CA SER A 213 -7.32 -2.72 -2.04
C SER A 213 -5.83 -2.34 -2.00
N ASP A 214 -5.07 -2.62 -3.06
CA ASP A 214 -3.65 -2.30 -3.19
C ASP A 214 -3.33 -1.17 -4.18
N ASP A 215 -4.37 -0.54 -4.75
CA ASP A 215 -4.30 0.61 -5.66
C ASP A 215 -3.51 0.33 -6.96
N ASP A 216 -3.52 -0.90 -7.46
CA ASP A 216 -2.75 -1.30 -8.65
C ASP A 216 -3.53 -1.10 -9.97
N GLY A 217 -4.85 -0.92 -9.87
CA GLY A 217 -5.76 -0.71 -10.99
C GLY A 217 -6.56 -1.95 -11.42
N LEU A 218 -6.42 -3.08 -10.72
CA LEU A 218 -7.32 -4.23 -10.77
C LEU A 218 -8.24 -4.24 -9.55
N ASN A 219 -9.43 -4.79 -9.75
CA ASN A 219 -10.34 -4.97 -8.65
C ASN A 219 -10.04 -6.29 -7.93
N ASP A 220 -10.17 -6.33 -6.60
CA ASP A 220 -9.82 -7.51 -5.78
C ASP A 220 -10.55 -8.78 -6.27
N GLY A 221 -11.84 -8.65 -6.59
CA GLY A 221 -12.62 -9.73 -7.17
C GLY A 221 -12.16 -10.17 -8.56
N VAL A 222 -11.64 -9.25 -9.38
CA VAL A 222 -11.07 -9.59 -10.69
C VAL A 222 -9.76 -10.35 -10.54
N GLU A 223 -8.91 -9.91 -9.63
CA GLU A 223 -7.66 -10.57 -9.29
C GLU A 223 -7.90 -12.01 -8.84
N VAL A 224 -8.69 -12.20 -7.80
CA VAL A 224 -8.99 -13.52 -7.22
C VAL A 224 -9.67 -14.44 -8.22
N LEU A 225 -10.68 -13.97 -8.95
CA LEU A 225 -11.54 -14.82 -9.77
C LEU A 225 -10.98 -15.08 -11.18
N ASN A 226 -10.21 -14.15 -11.74
CA ASN A 226 -9.77 -14.22 -13.14
C ASN A 226 -8.26 -14.37 -13.32
N HIS A 227 -7.45 -13.73 -12.48
CA HIS A 227 -5.99 -13.65 -12.70
C HIS A 227 -5.18 -14.54 -11.74
N GLY A 228 -5.70 -14.78 -10.53
CA GLY A 228 -5.02 -15.54 -9.49
C GLY A 228 -3.87 -14.78 -8.81
N THR A 229 -3.84 -13.46 -8.98
CA THR A 229 -2.97 -12.52 -8.26
C THR A 229 -3.45 -12.32 -6.82
N ASN A 230 -2.65 -11.64 -6.01
CA ASN A 230 -2.96 -11.38 -4.61
C ASN A 230 -3.51 -9.95 -4.46
N PRO A 231 -4.78 -9.74 -4.06
CA PRO A 231 -5.42 -8.42 -4.03
C PRO A 231 -4.95 -7.48 -2.91
N LEU A 232 -3.80 -7.77 -2.32
CA LEU A 232 -3.15 -6.99 -1.27
C LEU A 232 -1.69 -6.70 -1.62
N ASP A 233 -1.30 -6.99 -2.85
CA ASP A 233 0.07 -7.00 -3.34
C ASP A 233 0.08 -6.60 -4.81
N SER A 234 0.33 -5.31 -5.04
CA SER A 234 0.20 -4.68 -6.34
C SER A 234 1.12 -5.26 -7.44
N ASP A 235 2.08 -6.11 -7.07
CA ASP A 235 3.10 -6.70 -7.94
C ASP A 235 3.31 -8.14 -7.49
N SER A 236 2.54 -9.07 -8.05
CA SER A 236 2.40 -10.44 -7.56
C SER A 236 3.61 -11.33 -7.85
N ASP A 237 4.47 -10.98 -8.80
CA ASP A 237 5.69 -11.73 -9.14
C ASP A 237 7.01 -11.00 -8.82
N ASP A 238 6.93 -9.83 -8.20
CA ASP A 238 8.03 -9.00 -7.73
C ASP A 238 8.96 -8.50 -8.87
N ASP A 239 8.42 -8.20 -10.05
CA ASP A 239 9.18 -7.73 -11.23
C ASP A 239 9.21 -6.20 -11.44
N GLU A 240 8.58 -5.45 -10.52
CA GLU A 240 8.38 -3.99 -10.52
C GLU A 240 7.36 -3.45 -11.56
N LEU A 241 6.67 -4.32 -12.31
CA LEU A 241 5.40 -3.99 -12.96
C LEU A 241 4.25 -4.36 -12.03
N ASN A 242 3.20 -3.53 -12.04
CA ASN A 242 2.03 -3.82 -11.23
C ASN A 242 1.02 -4.66 -12.04
N ASP A 243 0.27 -5.52 -11.36
CA ASP A 243 -0.56 -6.54 -12.02
C ASP A 243 -1.57 -5.88 -12.99
N GLY A 244 -2.15 -4.75 -12.60
CA GLY A 244 -3.05 -3.95 -13.44
C GLY A 244 -2.43 -3.39 -14.71
N LEU A 245 -1.18 -2.94 -14.68
CA LEU A 245 -0.47 -2.52 -15.89
C LEU A 245 -0.17 -3.73 -16.77
N GLU A 246 0.24 -4.84 -16.18
CA GLU A 246 0.56 -6.06 -16.89
C GLU A 246 -0.61 -6.59 -17.70
N ILE A 247 -1.79 -6.69 -17.08
CA ILE A 247 -3.03 -7.03 -17.79
C ILE A 247 -3.35 -6.03 -18.90
N THR A 248 -3.01 -4.75 -18.70
CA THR A 248 -3.21 -3.70 -19.71
C THR A 248 -2.27 -3.85 -20.91
N ILE A 249 -1.01 -4.23 -20.70
CA ILE A 249 -0.01 -4.41 -21.77
C ILE A 249 -0.02 -5.84 -22.34
N GLY A 250 -0.70 -6.78 -21.69
CA GLY A 250 -0.90 -8.14 -22.14
C GLY A 250 0.14 -9.14 -21.64
N THR A 251 0.92 -8.77 -20.62
CA THR A 251 1.82 -9.66 -19.88
C THR A 251 1.07 -10.46 -18.82
N ASN A 252 1.75 -11.40 -18.19
CA ASN A 252 1.22 -12.30 -17.18
C ASN A 252 1.75 -11.89 -15.79
N PRO A 253 0.88 -11.41 -14.88
CA PRO A 253 1.28 -10.88 -13.56
C PRO A 253 1.72 -11.91 -12.52
N LEU A 254 2.13 -13.08 -12.99
CA LEU A 254 2.59 -14.21 -12.18
C LEU A 254 3.86 -14.80 -12.77
N ASP A 255 4.47 -14.13 -13.73
CA ASP A 255 5.61 -14.59 -14.52
C ASP A 255 6.42 -13.39 -15.03
N THR A 256 7.54 -13.13 -14.36
CA THR A 256 8.46 -12.01 -14.61
C THR A 256 8.99 -11.90 -16.06
N ASP A 257 8.82 -12.96 -16.85
CA ASP A 257 9.20 -13.09 -18.26
C ASP A 257 8.06 -13.83 -18.99
N THR A 258 7.11 -13.07 -19.52
CA THR A 258 5.87 -13.61 -20.10
C THR A 258 6.10 -14.50 -21.31
N ASP A 259 7.10 -14.17 -22.13
CA ASP A 259 7.31 -14.82 -23.43
C ASP A 259 8.49 -15.82 -23.48
N GLY A 260 9.24 -15.90 -22.38
CA GLY A 260 10.24 -16.91 -22.07
C GLY A 260 11.54 -16.72 -22.85
N ASP A 261 11.94 -15.48 -23.09
CA ASP A 261 13.15 -15.13 -23.84
C ASP A 261 14.34 -14.74 -22.95
N GLU A 262 14.16 -14.79 -21.63
CA GLU A 262 15.11 -14.49 -20.56
C GLU A 262 15.33 -12.99 -20.28
N LEU A 263 14.58 -12.08 -20.92
CA LEU A 263 14.42 -10.69 -20.48
C LEU A 263 13.17 -10.56 -19.60
N SER A 264 13.18 -9.60 -18.67
CA SER A 264 11.98 -9.35 -17.86
C SER A 264 11.00 -8.43 -18.57
N ASP A 265 9.71 -8.61 -18.27
CA ASP A 265 8.63 -7.82 -18.85
C ASP A 265 8.85 -6.31 -18.58
N LEU A 266 9.31 -5.95 -17.37
CA LEU A 266 9.71 -4.57 -17.04
C LEU A 266 10.77 -4.02 -18.01
N TRP A 267 11.83 -4.79 -18.26
CA TRP A 267 12.95 -4.33 -19.07
C TRP A 267 12.46 -3.99 -20.47
N GLU A 268 11.76 -4.93 -21.10
CA GLU A 268 11.24 -4.79 -22.45
C GLU A 268 10.19 -3.68 -22.55
N TYR A 269 9.30 -3.56 -21.56
CA TYR A 269 8.33 -2.48 -21.49
C TYR A 269 9.03 -1.11 -21.47
N LEU A 270 10.04 -0.93 -20.62
CA LEU A 270 10.82 0.32 -20.56
C LEU A 270 11.53 0.61 -21.87
N ARG A 271 12.17 -0.40 -22.49
CA ARG A 271 12.86 -0.23 -23.79
C ARG A 271 11.88 0.15 -24.91
N SER A 272 10.70 -0.46 -24.93
CA SER A 272 9.63 -0.14 -25.88
C SER A 272 9.17 1.32 -25.76
N GLN A 273 9.08 1.83 -24.53
CA GLN A 273 8.71 3.22 -24.26
C GLN A 273 9.81 4.22 -24.69
N GLU A 274 11.06 3.78 -24.72
CA GLU A 274 12.19 4.53 -25.29
C GLU A 274 12.27 4.45 -26.82
N GLY A 275 11.43 3.62 -27.44
CA GLY A 275 11.32 3.45 -28.89
C GLY A 275 12.26 2.41 -29.48
N LEU A 276 12.81 1.53 -28.63
CA LEU A 276 13.52 0.33 -29.05
C LEU A 276 12.53 -0.78 -29.43
N ASN A 277 13.00 -1.80 -30.15
CA ASN A 277 12.15 -2.83 -30.74
C ASN A 277 12.10 -4.09 -29.86
N TYR A 278 11.64 -3.91 -28.63
CA TYR A 278 11.42 -4.98 -27.65
C TYR A 278 9.93 -5.05 -27.29
N SER A 279 9.43 -6.23 -27.00
CA SER A 279 8.01 -6.46 -26.75
C SER A 279 7.85 -7.58 -25.73
N PRO A 280 7.29 -7.27 -24.53
CA PRO A 280 7.07 -8.21 -23.41
C PRO A 280 6.21 -9.45 -23.67
N THR A 281 5.76 -9.65 -24.91
CA THR A 281 4.80 -10.71 -25.28
C THR A 281 5.24 -11.47 -26.52
N THR A 282 6.42 -11.16 -27.06
CA THR A 282 7.00 -11.78 -28.24
C THR A 282 8.52 -11.89 -28.12
N ASN A 283 8.97 -13.10 -27.79
CA ASN A 283 10.38 -13.47 -27.63
C ASN A 283 11.34 -13.25 -28.83
N ASP A 284 10.84 -12.77 -29.96
CA ASP A 284 11.60 -12.45 -31.19
C ASP A 284 10.82 -11.33 -31.88
N THR A 285 10.98 -10.11 -31.37
CA THR A 285 10.15 -8.94 -31.73
C THR A 285 10.35 -8.54 -33.19
N ASP A 286 11.55 -8.69 -33.71
CA ASP A 286 11.92 -8.32 -35.07
C ASP A 286 11.75 -9.46 -36.10
N SER A 287 11.55 -10.70 -35.61
CA SER A 287 11.37 -11.93 -36.38
C SER A 287 12.58 -12.31 -37.25
N ASP A 288 13.80 -11.98 -36.83
CA ASP A 288 15.04 -12.37 -37.51
C ASP A 288 15.51 -13.79 -37.17
N GLY A 289 14.97 -14.37 -36.10
CA GLY A 289 15.25 -15.72 -35.61
C GLY A 289 16.24 -15.81 -34.44
N THR A 290 16.72 -14.68 -33.95
CA THR A 290 17.39 -14.50 -32.65
C THR A 290 16.32 -14.12 -31.62
N LEU A 291 16.42 -14.61 -30.39
CA LEU A 291 15.50 -14.16 -29.34
C LEU A 291 15.99 -12.81 -28.79
N ASP A 292 15.09 -11.96 -28.31
CA ASP A 292 15.42 -10.58 -27.92
C ASP A 292 16.50 -10.53 -26.80
N GLY A 293 16.44 -11.44 -25.82
CA GLY A 293 17.50 -11.58 -24.81
C GLY A 293 18.88 -11.95 -25.36
N TYR A 294 18.93 -12.59 -26.53
CA TYR A 294 20.18 -12.98 -27.20
C TYR A 294 20.59 -12.02 -28.31
N GLU A 295 19.87 -10.91 -28.47
CA GLU A 295 20.33 -9.81 -29.33
C GLU A 295 21.51 -9.06 -28.70
N ASP A 296 22.18 -8.27 -29.53
CA ASP A 296 23.36 -7.46 -29.21
C ASP A 296 23.00 -6.03 -29.65
N ALA A 297 22.36 -5.28 -28.74
CA ALA A 297 21.62 -4.07 -29.07
C ALA A 297 22.55 -2.91 -29.45
N ASP A 298 23.66 -2.75 -28.75
CA ASP A 298 24.66 -1.71 -29.00
C ASP A 298 25.72 -2.10 -30.05
N ASN A 299 25.72 -3.37 -30.47
CA ASN A 299 26.62 -3.97 -31.45
C ASN A 299 28.07 -4.08 -30.98
N ASP A 300 28.34 -4.20 -29.69
CA ASP A 300 29.67 -4.40 -29.13
C ASP A 300 30.18 -5.85 -29.30
N GLY A 301 29.27 -6.82 -29.46
CA GLY A 301 29.57 -8.24 -29.59
C GLY A 301 29.23 -9.12 -28.38
N LEU A 302 28.66 -8.53 -27.32
CA LEU A 302 28.13 -9.20 -26.15
C LEU A 302 26.58 -9.19 -26.23
N PRO A 303 25.89 -10.32 -25.98
CA PRO A 303 24.43 -10.33 -25.98
C PRO A 303 23.84 -9.66 -24.72
N ASN A 304 22.67 -9.02 -24.86
CA ASN A 304 21.95 -8.33 -23.79
C ASN A 304 21.86 -9.17 -22.50
N LEU A 305 21.48 -10.44 -22.63
CA LEU A 305 21.35 -11.35 -21.49
C LEU A 305 22.68 -11.66 -20.79
N ASP A 306 23.77 -11.77 -21.55
CA ASP A 306 25.10 -12.03 -21.00
C ASP A 306 25.58 -10.80 -20.21
N GLU A 307 25.30 -9.61 -20.70
CA GLU A 307 25.60 -8.32 -20.04
C GLU A 307 24.80 -8.13 -18.76
N MET A 308 23.49 -8.41 -18.79
CA MET A 308 22.61 -8.23 -17.63
C MET A 308 22.92 -9.20 -16.49
N ASN A 309 23.32 -10.43 -16.81
CA ASN A 309 23.49 -11.50 -15.83
C ASN A 309 24.95 -11.88 -15.55
N GLY A 310 25.92 -11.36 -16.32
CA GLY A 310 27.34 -11.72 -16.24
C GLY A 310 27.59 -13.21 -16.39
N VAL A 311 26.83 -13.88 -17.27
CA VAL A 311 26.72 -15.36 -17.30
C VAL A 311 28.05 -16.04 -17.66
N ASN A 312 28.93 -15.33 -18.39
CA ASN A 312 30.15 -15.91 -18.96
C ASN A 312 31.45 -15.52 -18.23
N ASP A 313 31.50 -14.34 -17.63
CA ASP A 313 32.71 -13.69 -17.12
C ASP A 313 32.55 -13.15 -15.68
N GLY A 314 31.32 -12.93 -15.24
CA GLY A 314 30.96 -12.37 -13.94
C GLY A 314 30.83 -10.86 -13.90
N TYR A 315 30.85 -10.17 -15.06
CA TYR A 315 30.71 -8.72 -15.15
C TYR A 315 29.30 -8.35 -15.60
N VAL A 316 28.76 -7.27 -15.04
CA VAL A 316 27.43 -6.75 -15.43
C VAL A 316 27.65 -5.39 -16.07
N THR A 317 27.32 -5.30 -17.36
CA THR A 317 27.48 -4.12 -18.22
C THR A 317 26.11 -3.57 -18.64
N ASP A 318 26.07 -2.41 -19.31
CA ASP A 318 24.84 -1.83 -19.84
C ASP A 318 24.58 -2.31 -21.28
N PRO A 319 23.53 -3.10 -21.55
CA PRO A 319 23.23 -3.64 -22.88
C PRO A 319 23.01 -2.62 -24.01
N LEU A 320 22.91 -1.34 -23.65
CA LEU A 320 22.68 -0.24 -24.58
C LEU A 320 23.91 0.67 -24.71
N ASP A 321 24.99 0.37 -24.00
CA ASP A 321 26.22 1.15 -24.00
C ASP A 321 27.44 0.26 -24.15
N LYS A 322 27.96 0.23 -25.37
CA LYS A 322 29.10 -0.57 -25.82
C LYS A 322 30.42 -0.40 -25.04
N ASP A 323 30.49 0.48 -24.06
CA ASP A 323 31.70 0.94 -23.34
C ASP A 323 31.26 1.45 -21.96
N THR A 324 31.00 0.52 -21.05
CA THR A 324 30.32 0.75 -19.76
C THR A 324 31.14 1.68 -18.84
N ASP A 325 32.47 1.68 -18.95
CA ASP A 325 33.36 2.43 -18.08
C ASP A 325 33.98 3.69 -18.72
N ASP A 326 33.61 3.99 -19.97
CA ASP A 326 34.06 5.13 -20.78
C ASP A 326 35.59 5.13 -21.05
N ASP A 327 36.28 3.98 -21.02
CA ASP A 327 37.72 3.87 -21.26
C ASP A 327 38.10 3.74 -22.75
N THR A 328 37.10 3.61 -23.62
CA THR A 328 37.16 3.45 -25.08
C THR A 328 37.42 2.05 -25.63
N LEU A 329 37.68 1.07 -24.77
CA LEU A 329 37.55 -0.34 -25.07
C LEU A 329 36.06 -0.71 -24.98
N TRP A 330 35.60 -1.66 -25.81
CA TRP A 330 34.19 -2.05 -25.78
C TRP A 330 33.99 -3.26 -24.90
N ASP A 331 32.88 -3.32 -24.17
CA ASP A 331 32.62 -4.36 -23.18
C ASP A 331 32.82 -5.76 -23.78
N GLY A 332 32.23 -6.03 -24.94
CA GLY A 332 32.45 -7.26 -25.69
C GLY A 332 33.92 -7.54 -25.99
N ASP A 333 34.70 -6.56 -26.43
CA ASP A 333 36.15 -6.70 -26.71
C ASP A 333 36.95 -7.02 -25.45
N GLU A 334 36.49 -6.59 -24.27
CA GLU A 334 37.12 -6.90 -22.98
C GLU A 334 36.79 -8.30 -22.48
N VAL A 335 35.56 -8.74 -22.73
CA VAL A 335 35.04 -10.04 -22.30
C VAL A 335 35.53 -11.17 -23.21
N ASP A 336 35.42 -11.01 -24.53
CA ASP A 336 35.91 -11.96 -25.53
C ASP A 336 36.72 -11.26 -26.65
N PRO A 337 37.94 -10.80 -26.34
CA PRO A 337 38.81 -10.14 -27.32
C PRO A 337 39.10 -11.03 -28.54
N TRP A 338 38.97 -12.35 -28.42
CA TRP A 338 39.27 -13.28 -29.51
C TRP A 338 38.15 -13.39 -30.56
N ALA A 339 36.94 -12.96 -30.22
CA ALA A 339 35.75 -13.15 -31.06
C ALA A 339 35.32 -11.87 -31.80
N ILE A 340 35.78 -10.70 -31.36
CA ILE A 340 35.26 -9.42 -31.81
C ILE A 340 36.33 -8.68 -32.62
N THR A 341 35.91 -8.24 -33.81
CA THR A 341 36.72 -7.41 -34.72
C THR A 341 35.87 -6.24 -35.21
N LYS A 342 35.01 -5.72 -34.33
CA LYS A 342 33.98 -4.74 -34.70
C LYS A 342 34.47 -3.29 -34.55
N ASP A 343 35.45 -3.05 -33.70
CA ASP A 343 36.00 -1.73 -33.44
C ASP A 343 37.26 -1.42 -34.30
N GLU A 344 37.84 -0.22 -34.10
CA GLU A 344 39.11 0.16 -34.77
C GLU A 344 40.35 -0.23 -33.94
N VAL A 345 40.18 -0.80 -32.74
CA VAL A 345 41.27 -1.20 -31.85
C VAL A 345 41.77 -2.57 -32.30
N ASN A 346 43.06 -2.65 -32.58
CA ASN A 346 43.68 -3.90 -32.96
C ASN A 346 44.07 -4.66 -31.70
N ASN A 347 43.12 -5.39 -31.14
CA ASN A 347 43.27 -6.30 -29.99
C ASN A 347 44.22 -7.49 -30.25
N ALA A 348 45.25 -7.38 -31.11
CA ALA A 348 46.09 -8.49 -31.59
C ALA A 348 46.72 -9.40 -30.51
N TYR A 349 46.75 -8.96 -29.25
CA TYR A 349 47.28 -9.70 -28.09
C TYR A 349 46.19 -10.27 -27.17
N ASN A 350 44.93 -9.89 -27.38
CA ASN A 350 43.70 -10.46 -26.83
C ASN A 350 43.74 -10.78 -25.32
N TYR A 351 44.06 -9.77 -24.52
CA TYR A 351 43.92 -9.86 -23.08
C TYR A 351 42.51 -9.43 -22.68
N PRO A 352 41.81 -10.23 -21.86
CA PRO A 352 40.54 -9.80 -21.31
C PRO A 352 40.76 -8.84 -20.14
N SER A 353 39.91 -7.83 -20.03
CA SER A 353 39.84 -6.83 -18.95
C SER A 353 38.50 -6.93 -18.19
N ASP A 354 38.29 -6.09 -17.20
CA ASP A 354 37.04 -5.88 -16.46
C ASP A 354 36.30 -4.69 -17.10
N PRO A 355 35.23 -4.92 -17.88
CA PRO A 355 34.54 -3.87 -18.63
C PRO A 355 33.80 -2.84 -17.77
N THR A 356 33.89 -2.97 -16.45
CA THR A 356 33.30 -2.01 -15.51
C THR A 356 34.33 -1.09 -14.88
N MET A 357 35.61 -1.24 -15.26
CA MET A 357 36.74 -0.55 -14.66
C MET A 357 37.80 -0.19 -15.70
N SER A 358 37.95 1.12 -15.95
CA SER A 358 38.93 1.65 -16.92
C SER A 358 40.39 1.28 -16.68
N ASP A 359 40.69 0.71 -15.51
CA ASP A 359 42.01 0.27 -15.03
C ASP A 359 41.72 -0.95 -14.14
N SER A 360 41.76 -2.13 -14.78
CA SER A 360 41.31 -3.41 -14.24
C SER A 360 42.12 -3.90 -13.05
N ASP A 361 43.42 -3.58 -12.99
CA ASP A 361 44.32 -4.02 -11.92
C ASP A 361 44.79 -2.91 -10.97
N GLY A 362 44.51 -1.66 -11.30
CA GLY A 362 44.71 -0.49 -10.46
C GLY A 362 46.13 0.04 -10.46
N ASP A 363 46.94 -0.26 -11.48
CA ASP A 363 48.34 0.15 -11.58
C ASP A 363 48.55 1.57 -12.15
N LEU A 364 47.47 2.22 -12.60
CA LEU A 364 47.38 3.55 -13.24
C LEU A 364 47.57 3.58 -14.77
N LEU A 365 47.73 2.45 -15.43
CA LEU A 365 47.49 2.30 -16.87
C LEU A 365 46.01 1.97 -17.08
N SER A 366 45.42 2.55 -18.13
CA SER A 366 44.08 2.09 -18.54
C SER A 366 44.19 0.79 -19.32
N ASP A 367 43.11 0.02 -19.37
CA ASP A 367 43.10 -1.27 -20.07
C ASP A 367 43.42 -1.08 -21.57
N LEU A 368 42.87 -0.02 -22.18
CA LEU A 368 43.27 0.43 -23.52
C LEU A 368 44.79 0.72 -23.65
N GLU A 369 45.40 1.41 -22.67
CA GLU A 369 46.82 1.77 -22.69
C GLU A 369 47.71 0.53 -22.64
N GLU A 370 47.28 -0.51 -21.93
CA GLU A 370 48.03 -1.76 -21.81
C GLU A 370 47.95 -2.62 -23.05
N ILE A 371 46.79 -2.67 -23.72
CA ILE A 371 46.64 -3.44 -24.96
C ILE A 371 47.12 -2.68 -26.21
N THR A 372 47.32 -1.37 -26.08
CA THR A 372 47.91 -0.53 -27.13
C THR A 372 49.43 -0.51 -26.98
N PRO A 373 50.22 -0.67 -28.07
CA PRO A 373 51.66 -0.52 -27.96
C PRO A 373 52.03 0.82 -27.32
N SER A 374 52.67 0.76 -26.15
CA SER A 374 53.09 1.94 -25.40
C SER A 374 54.14 2.74 -26.19
N ASN A 375 54.35 4.00 -25.81
CA ASN A 375 55.34 4.87 -26.46
C ASN A 375 56.73 4.77 -25.76
N ASP A 376 57.05 3.58 -25.27
CA ASP A 376 58.29 3.25 -24.58
C ASP A 376 59.36 2.79 -25.59
N THR A 377 60.45 2.17 -25.12
CA THR A 377 61.51 1.69 -26.05
C THR A 377 61.16 0.39 -26.76
N TYR A 378 60.23 -0.39 -26.20
CA TYR A 378 59.94 -1.76 -26.61
C TYR A 378 58.59 -1.91 -27.34
N ASP A 379 57.82 -0.82 -27.44
CA ASP A 379 56.43 -0.81 -27.90
C ASP A 379 55.60 -1.79 -27.05
N SER A 380 55.81 -1.76 -25.72
CA SER A 380 55.35 -2.77 -24.75
C SER A 380 53.84 -2.85 -24.66
N ILE A 381 53.32 -4.06 -24.39
CA ILE A 381 51.92 -4.41 -24.21
C ILE A 381 51.82 -5.36 -23.03
N THR A 382 51.02 -4.99 -22.04
CA THR A 382 50.87 -5.71 -20.77
C THR A 382 49.49 -6.33 -20.65
N ASN A 383 49.20 -6.96 -19.51
CA ASN A 383 47.97 -7.74 -19.34
C ASN A 383 47.09 -7.05 -18.30
N PRO A 384 45.93 -6.49 -18.67
CA PRO A 384 45.19 -5.56 -17.80
C PRO A 384 44.69 -6.07 -16.45
N LYS A 385 44.78 -7.38 -16.23
CA LYS A 385 44.42 -8.01 -14.95
C LYS A 385 45.62 -8.23 -14.04
N LYS A 386 46.77 -7.62 -14.33
CA LYS A 386 48.02 -7.84 -13.62
C LYS A 386 48.85 -6.56 -13.61
N SER A 387 48.85 -5.90 -12.46
CA SER A 387 49.64 -4.70 -12.23
C SER A 387 51.17 -4.88 -12.36
N ASP A 388 51.64 -6.08 -12.66
CA ASP A 388 53.04 -6.51 -12.70
C ASP A 388 53.05 -7.76 -13.61
N HIS A 389 53.29 -7.52 -14.89
CA HIS A 389 53.08 -8.51 -15.94
C HIS A 389 54.06 -9.68 -15.83
N ASP A 390 55.34 -9.41 -15.55
CA ASP A 390 56.43 -10.37 -15.50
C ASP A 390 56.77 -10.88 -14.09
N ASN A 391 56.27 -10.21 -13.04
CA ASN A 391 56.43 -10.51 -11.61
C ASN A 391 57.82 -10.22 -11.04
N ASP A 392 58.52 -9.20 -11.56
CA ASP A 392 59.81 -8.69 -11.07
C ASP A 392 59.68 -7.82 -9.79
N GLY A 393 58.47 -7.32 -9.51
CA GLY A 393 58.13 -6.47 -8.36
C GLY A 393 58.07 -4.97 -8.64
N LEU A 394 58.16 -4.54 -9.89
CA LEU A 394 57.70 -3.24 -10.39
C LEU A 394 56.31 -3.38 -11.00
N ASP A 395 55.60 -2.25 -11.07
CA ASP A 395 54.34 -2.23 -11.79
C ASP A 395 54.52 -1.73 -13.22
N ASP A 396 53.68 -2.23 -14.12
CA ASP A 396 53.79 -1.99 -15.56
C ASP A 396 53.75 -0.48 -15.85
N TYR A 397 52.92 0.28 -15.12
CA TYR A 397 52.90 1.75 -15.15
C TYR A 397 54.28 2.38 -14.88
N TYR A 398 54.96 1.98 -13.80
CA TYR A 398 56.28 2.52 -13.48
C TYR A 398 57.30 2.16 -14.54
N GLU A 399 57.23 0.96 -15.09
CA GLU A 399 58.15 0.50 -16.13
C GLU A 399 57.97 1.28 -17.43
N ILE A 400 56.73 1.51 -17.85
CA ILE A 400 56.40 2.23 -19.10
C ILE A 400 56.68 3.74 -19.00
N TYR A 401 56.32 4.38 -17.89
CA TYR A 401 56.36 5.85 -17.78
C TYR A 401 57.60 6.41 -17.09
N TYR A 402 58.37 5.55 -16.42
CA TYR A 402 59.55 5.98 -15.66
C TYR A 402 60.78 5.17 -16.01
N TYR A 403 61.93 5.82 -15.82
CA TYR A 403 63.22 5.15 -15.87
C TYR A 403 64.06 5.59 -14.67
N TRP A 404 65.00 4.72 -14.29
CA TRP A 404 65.88 4.97 -13.17
C TRP A 404 67.16 5.64 -13.64
N ASN A 405 67.47 6.80 -13.06
CA ASN A 405 68.74 7.47 -13.32
C ASN A 405 69.60 7.52 -12.05
N ILE A 406 70.66 6.72 -12.02
CA ILE A 406 71.66 6.73 -10.94
C ILE A 406 72.71 7.83 -11.24
N THR A 407 72.32 9.10 -11.28
CA THR A 407 73.28 10.22 -11.49
C THR A 407 73.43 11.14 -10.28
N GLY A 408 73.51 10.55 -9.09
CA GLY A 408 73.93 11.25 -7.87
C GLY A 408 75.02 10.49 -7.11
N ASP A 409 75.96 11.24 -6.51
CA ASP A 409 77.10 10.76 -5.68
C ASP A 409 76.71 9.85 -4.48
N ASN A 410 75.42 9.58 -4.28
CA ASN A 410 74.86 8.81 -3.18
C ASN A 410 74.18 7.50 -3.60
N ASN A 411 74.22 7.10 -4.89
CA ASN A 411 73.60 5.85 -5.38
C ASN A 411 72.10 5.72 -5.02
N ASN A 412 71.40 6.83 -4.88
CA ASN A 412 70.00 6.84 -4.48
C ASN A 412 69.15 6.87 -5.76
N PRO A 413 68.26 5.89 -5.98
CA PRO A 413 67.39 5.87 -7.14
C PRO A 413 66.59 7.17 -7.24
N GLN A 414 66.55 7.75 -8.43
CA GLN A 414 65.65 8.84 -8.76
C GLN A 414 64.78 8.40 -9.94
N ILE A 415 63.49 8.40 -9.68
CA ILE A 415 62.43 8.12 -10.65
C ILE A 415 62.22 9.39 -11.46
N HIS A 416 62.44 9.33 -12.77
CA HIS A 416 62.24 10.45 -13.69
C HIS A 416 61.15 10.10 -14.70
N TYR A 417 60.17 10.99 -14.83
CA TYR A 417 59.08 10.83 -15.80
C TYR A 417 59.62 11.04 -17.22
N ASP A 418 59.40 10.07 -18.10
CA ASP A 418 59.77 10.19 -19.51
C ASP A 418 58.55 10.47 -20.38
N VAL A 419 58.64 11.55 -21.17
CA VAL A 419 57.60 11.94 -22.13
C VAL A 419 58.06 11.74 -23.58
N GLN A 420 59.23 11.13 -23.79
CA GLN A 420 59.90 11.03 -25.09
C GLN A 420 60.28 9.59 -25.50
N GLY A 421 60.03 8.57 -24.66
CA GLY A 421 60.27 7.16 -24.99
C GLY A 421 61.76 6.75 -25.04
N TRP A 422 62.55 7.20 -24.08
CA TRP A 422 63.98 6.85 -23.93
C TRP A 422 64.20 5.88 -22.77
N ASN A 423 64.65 4.66 -23.08
CA ASN A 423 65.23 3.69 -22.14
C ASN A 423 64.42 3.51 -20.84
N THR A 424 63.27 2.86 -20.97
CA THR A 424 62.42 2.27 -19.92
C THR A 424 62.77 0.78 -19.74
N SER A 425 62.33 0.13 -18.65
CA SER A 425 62.35 -1.35 -18.60
C SER A 425 61.26 -1.91 -19.51
N ASP A 426 61.42 -3.15 -19.95
CA ASP A 426 60.43 -3.90 -20.71
C ASP A 426 59.54 -4.64 -19.69
N PRO A 427 58.29 -4.21 -19.45
CA PRO A 427 57.40 -4.85 -18.47
C PRO A 427 57.04 -6.31 -18.82
N THR A 428 57.52 -6.82 -19.95
CA THR A 428 57.32 -8.22 -20.35
C THR A 428 58.53 -9.11 -20.10
N ASP A 429 59.63 -8.57 -19.55
CA ASP A 429 60.89 -9.26 -19.34
C ASP A 429 61.46 -8.96 -17.95
N ASP A 430 61.45 -9.97 -17.07
CA ASP A 430 61.89 -9.90 -15.66
C ASP A 430 63.34 -9.41 -15.45
N ASN A 431 64.11 -9.27 -16.54
CA ASN A 431 65.47 -8.77 -16.58
C ASN A 431 65.78 -8.16 -17.96
N THR A 432 65.30 -6.94 -18.19
CA THR A 432 65.40 -6.21 -19.45
C THR A 432 66.84 -6.09 -19.96
N ASP A 433 67.81 -5.92 -19.07
CA ASP A 433 69.21 -5.69 -19.44
C ASP A 433 70.11 -6.94 -19.47
N GLY A 434 69.58 -8.07 -19.00
CA GLY A 434 70.24 -9.37 -18.94
C GLY A 434 71.35 -9.48 -17.91
N ASP A 435 71.34 -8.69 -16.83
CA ASP A 435 72.31 -8.75 -15.74
C ASP A 435 72.02 -9.89 -14.73
N ALA A 436 72.48 -9.77 -13.48
CA ALA A 436 72.31 -10.81 -12.45
C ALA A 436 71.11 -10.60 -11.52
N TRP A 437 70.39 -9.48 -11.64
CA TRP A 437 69.24 -9.08 -10.84
C TRP A 437 68.00 -9.02 -11.74
N GLU A 438 66.84 -9.27 -11.16
CA GLU A 438 65.56 -9.00 -11.82
C GLU A 438 65.29 -7.48 -11.73
N ASP A 439 64.58 -6.94 -12.70
CA ASP A 439 64.21 -5.53 -12.72
C ASP A 439 63.44 -5.19 -11.42
N GLY A 440 63.69 -4.01 -10.84
CA GLY A 440 63.06 -3.62 -9.58
C GLY A 440 63.64 -4.21 -8.30
N GLU A 441 64.52 -5.21 -8.37
CA GLU A 441 65.09 -5.84 -7.17
C GLU A 441 65.88 -4.85 -6.31
N GLU A 442 65.83 -5.04 -4.98
CA GLU A 442 66.57 -4.20 -4.04
C GLU A 442 68.10 -4.29 -4.29
N GLY A 443 68.65 -3.26 -4.96
CA GLY A 443 70.08 -3.17 -5.28
C GLY A 443 70.42 -3.35 -6.75
N GLU A 444 69.42 -3.60 -7.60
CA GLU A 444 69.49 -3.57 -9.05
C GLU A 444 69.84 -2.14 -9.54
N ALA A 445 70.60 -2.08 -10.65
CA ALA A 445 71.35 -0.90 -11.04
C ALA A 445 70.96 -0.41 -12.44
N ASN A 446 69.80 0.23 -12.54
CA ASN A 446 69.20 0.76 -13.76
C ASN A 446 68.82 -0.38 -14.73
N PRO A 447 67.53 -0.78 -14.76
CA PRO A 447 67.07 -2.03 -15.39
C PRO A 447 67.21 -2.04 -16.90
N VAL A 448 67.56 -0.90 -17.49
CA VAL A 448 67.70 -0.74 -18.95
C VAL A 448 69.15 -0.87 -19.40
N TYR A 449 70.10 -0.90 -18.48
CA TYR A 449 71.52 -0.75 -18.77
C TYR A 449 72.38 -1.77 -18.02
N GLY A 450 72.58 -2.91 -18.68
CA GLY A 450 73.31 -4.06 -18.17
C GLY A 450 74.65 -3.66 -17.59
N TYR A 451 74.91 -4.11 -16.36
CA TYR A 451 76.10 -3.84 -15.54
C TYR A 451 77.33 -3.38 -16.34
N PHE A 452 77.47 -2.07 -16.55
CA PHE A 452 78.66 -1.51 -17.19
C PHE A 452 79.78 -1.51 -16.15
N GLU A 453 80.71 -2.48 -16.26
CA GLU A 453 82.02 -2.32 -15.63
C GLU A 453 82.61 -1.00 -16.13
N GLU A 454 82.72 -0.03 -15.21
CA GLU A 454 83.35 1.29 -15.32
C GLU A 454 83.90 1.69 -16.71
N GLU A 455 83.30 2.76 -17.24
CA GLU A 455 83.74 3.71 -18.28
C GLU A 455 82.98 3.65 -19.64
N ASP A 456 82.09 4.65 -19.79
CA ASP A 456 81.37 5.15 -20.98
C ASP A 456 80.23 4.28 -21.58
N PRO A 457 78.95 4.72 -21.50
CA PRO A 457 77.88 4.10 -22.29
C PRO A 457 77.99 4.47 -23.79
N PRO A 458 77.58 3.57 -24.70
CA PRO A 458 77.60 3.82 -26.14
C PRO A 458 76.54 4.87 -26.54
N TRP A 459 76.90 5.66 -27.55
CA TRP A 459 76.16 6.80 -28.11
C TRP A 459 74.63 6.66 -28.12
N GLY A 460 73.99 7.43 -27.24
CA GLY A 460 72.53 7.54 -27.12
C GLY A 460 72.11 8.07 -25.75
N SER A 461 72.89 7.78 -24.71
CA SER A 461 72.63 8.27 -23.36
C SER A 461 72.74 9.80 -23.25
N PRO A 462 71.90 10.47 -22.44
CA PRO A 462 72.14 11.84 -22.02
C PRO A 462 73.54 11.94 -21.36
N PRO A 463 74.29 13.03 -21.59
CA PRO A 463 75.73 13.02 -21.42
C PRO A 463 76.13 12.92 -19.94
N ALA A 464 76.83 11.84 -19.58
CA ALA A 464 77.69 11.84 -18.41
C ALA A 464 78.84 12.85 -18.66
N ARG A 465 78.90 13.93 -17.86
CA ARG A 465 80.04 14.84 -17.84
C ARG A 465 80.73 14.79 -16.50
N SER A 466 82.00 14.36 -16.53
CA SER A 466 82.98 14.70 -15.51
C SER A 466 83.00 16.23 -15.33
N GLY A 467 82.60 16.69 -14.15
CA GLY A 467 82.59 18.10 -13.74
C GLY A 467 81.54 18.31 -12.66
N THR A 468 81.84 19.13 -11.66
CA THR A 468 80.95 19.39 -10.50
C THR A 468 79.49 19.60 -10.93
N PRO A 469 78.53 18.87 -10.35
CA PRO A 469 77.14 18.84 -10.81
C PRO A 469 76.50 20.22 -10.67
N GLN A 470 75.87 20.68 -11.75
CA GLN A 470 74.75 21.62 -11.64
C GLN A 470 73.48 20.79 -11.70
N LEU A 471 72.58 21.04 -10.75
CA LEU A 471 71.26 20.42 -10.73
C LEU A 471 70.54 20.71 -12.06
N PRO A 472 69.82 19.74 -12.62
CA PRO A 472 68.92 20.01 -13.75
C PRO A 472 67.89 21.07 -13.35
N PRO A 473 67.40 21.88 -14.31
CA PRO A 473 66.44 22.93 -14.01
C PRO A 473 65.11 22.34 -13.55
N ASP A 474 64.50 22.97 -12.54
CA ASP A 474 63.25 22.54 -11.90
C ASP A 474 62.01 22.55 -12.84
N SER A 475 62.17 22.92 -14.13
CA SER A 475 61.13 22.81 -15.16
C SER A 475 61.73 22.88 -16.57
N VAL A 476 61.38 21.94 -17.46
CA VAL A 476 61.73 21.95 -18.89
C VAL A 476 60.44 22.20 -19.70
N ASN A 477 60.47 23.14 -20.65
CA ASN A 477 59.32 23.49 -21.50
C ASN A 477 59.56 23.07 -22.97
N LYS A 478 58.52 22.53 -23.63
CA LYS A 478 58.54 21.81 -24.93
C LYS A 478 59.08 22.54 -26.18
N THR A 479 59.62 23.77 -26.09
CA THR A 479 59.96 24.58 -27.28
C THR A 479 61.43 25.01 -27.44
N GLU A 480 62.37 24.46 -26.69
CA GLU A 480 63.79 24.85 -26.81
C GLU A 480 64.65 23.78 -27.52
N GLU A 481 65.12 24.09 -28.74
CA GLU A 481 66.19 23.32 -29.42
C GLU A 481 67.57 23.73 -28.86
N PHE A 482 68.38 22.75 -28.42
CA PHE A 482 69.75 22.98 -27.99
C PHE A 482 70.77 22.59 -29.07
N VAL A 483 71.46 23.57 -29.65
CA VAL A 483 72.65 23.35 -30.49
C VAL A 483 73.91 23.60 -29.67
N TRP A 484 74.74 22.58 -29.46
CA TRP A 484 76.06 22.73 -28.85
C TRP A 484 77.15 22.94 -29.91
N SER A 485 77.73 24.14 -29.97
CA SER A 485 78.94 24.42 -30.76
C SER A 485 80.17 24.45 -29.85
N GLY A 486 81.18 23.62 -30.13
CA GLY A 486 82.53 23.73 -29.55
C GLY A 486 83.54 24.23 -30.59
N TYR A 487 84.39 25.18 -30.22
CA TYR A 487 85.63 25.47 -30.95
C TYR A 487 86.81 24.92 -30.15
N ILE A 488 87.68 24.16 -30.81
CA ILE A 488 89.01 23.82 -30.31
C ILE A 488 89.92 25.03 -30.48
N THR A 489 90.58 25.46 -29.41
CA THR A 489 91.80 26.24 -29.52
C THR A 489 92.92 25.43 -28.89
N ASP A 490 93.80 24.99 -29.79
CA ASP A 490 95.09 24.36 -29.50
C ASP A 490 96.08 25.40 -28.98
N ASP A 491 97.12 24.85 -28.38
CA ASP A 491 98.35 25.47 -27.93
C ASP A 491 98.20 26.35 -26.66
N ASP A 492 99.04 26.16 -25.65
CA ASP A 492 100.46 26.02 -25.92
C ASP A 492 101.18 25.47 -24.68
N ILE A 493 102.41 25.14 -24.95
CA ILE A 493 103.49 25.57 -24.08
C ILE A 493 103.33 27.06 -23.72
#